data_AF-A0AAW0DCR1-F1
#
_entry.id   AF-A0AAW0DCR1-F1
#
_cell.length_a   1.000
_cell.length_b   1.000
_cell.length_c   1.000
_cell.angle_alpha   90.00
_cell.angle_beta   90.00
_cell.angle_gamma   90.00
#
_symmetry.space_group_name_H-M   'P 1'
#
loop_
_entity.id
_entity.type
_entity.pdbx_description
1 polymer ?
#
loop_
_entity_poly.entity_id
_entity_poly.type
_entity_poly.pdbx_seq_one_letter_code
_entity_poly.pdbx_strand_id
1 'polypeptide(L)'
;MPATYSIPPEHQQQLRPVDITTLDKRTNDEILQSLAQHAPVTSEKNLWAFWDSGFRNMPAWCQRNVVDWVRICAPLRWTIRVLDNVPSSPNYALNFVSRELLPDAFVERKMDGPYVGPHSADFLRGALLYEHGGAYMDVGCILIRDMDRICWDEIMNPESSTKIVVPLIYGQNIANYFVAARKGDPFIKRWHNLFTHIWEGHTNHHGVLDNPLVSFGSNNALDDETEVDPRASVFKWDYKVDYKIIMEYVSQVLCWVRLTTLEDAGDGFSCADYWEKHIMCLDVFEENWGAESVVGFDRSGHQVLDAFNVKVDTDDKSPELYKQAEKMVWRMLAGASFQKVAHGKELTKEPTLGVLWDLPENEGKDCEPGTFAELLRYGTVHFRQTRESVVTLEPRPARKRVRKGVLEP
;
A
#
# COMPACT_ATOMS: atom_id res chain seq x y z
N MET A 1 -27.88 -8.47 -16.13
CA MET A 1 -27.80 -7.38 -15.15
C MET A 1 -26.65 -7.70 -14.21
N PRO A 2 -25.88 -6.71 -13.73
CA PRO A 2 -24.84 -6.97 -12.72
C PRO A 2 -25.47 -7.67 -11.51
N ALA A 3 -24.76 -8.60 -10.88
CA ALA A 3 -25.23 -9.21 -9.64
C ALA A 3 -25.39 -8.12 -8.57
N THR A 4 -26.48 -8.19 -7.80
CA THR A 4 -26.72 -7.31 -6.65
C THR A 4 -26.68 -8.14 -5.40
N TYR A 5 -25.83 -7.75 -4.45
CA TYR A 5 -25.71 -8.44 -3.17
C TYR A 5 -26.34 -7.62 -2.04
N SER A 6 -26.94 -8.32 -1.08
CA SER A 6 -27.47 -7.74 0.17
C SER A 6 -26.53 -8.01 1.34
N ILE A 7 -26.50 -7.10 2.31
CA ILE A 7 -25.77 -7.31 3.58
C ILE A 7 -26.51 -8.36 4.43
N PRO A 8 -25.88 -9.50 4.78
CA PRO A 8 -26.45 -10.51 5.65
C PRO A 8 -26.82 -9.95 7.03
N PRO A 9 -27.87 -10.46 7.70
CA PRO A 9 -28.32 -9.96 9.00
C PRO A 9 -27.21 -9.78 10.05
N GLU A 10 -26.25 -10.71 10.11
CA GLU A 10 -25.12 -10.69 11.02
C GLU A 10 -24.14 -9.52 10.80
N HIS A 11 -24.15 -8.90 9.62
CA HIS A 11 -23.26 -7.79 9.25
C HIS A 11 -23.97 -6.43 9.19
N GLN A 12 -25.29 -6.37 9.39
CA GLN A 12 -26.07 -5.11 9.27
C GLN A 12 -25.74 -4.06 10.34
N GLN A 13 -25.11 -4.46 11.45
CA GLN A 13 -24.60 -3.50 12.45
C GLN A 13 -23.24 -2.92 12.05
N GLN A 14 -22.47 -3.64 11.24
CA GLN A 14 -21.11 -3.27 10.83
C GLN A 14 -21.08 -2.58 9.47
N LEU A 15 -22.08 -2.84 8.64
CA LEU A 15 -22.19 -2.36 7.27
C LEU A 15 -23.56 -1.73 7.03
N ARG A 16 -23.58 -0.69 6.21
CA ARG A 16 -24.80 -0.11 5.63
C ARG A 16 -24.63 0.04 4.12
N PRO A 17 -25.72 -0.03 3.33
CA PRO A 17 -25.63 0.28 1.91
C PRO A 17 -25.22 1.74 1.70
N VAL A 18 -24.42 1.99 0.67
CA VAL A 18 -24.14 3.33 0.16
C VAL A 18 -25.37 3.81 -0.62
N ASP A 19 -25.66 5.10 -0.54
CA ASP A 19 -26.70 5.72 -1.36
C ASP A 19 -26.30 5.65 -2.84
N ILE A 20 -27.03 4.85 -3.62
CA ILE A 20 -26.80 4.60 -5.04
C ILE A 20 -26.85 5.88 -5.89
N THR A 21 -27.54 6.93 -5.41
CA THR A 21 -27.59 8.22 -6.11
C THR A 21 -26.26 8.96 -6.05
N THR A 22 -25.40 8.63 -5.09
CA THR A 22 -24.07 9.23 -4.90
C THR A 22 -22.96 8.48 -5.63
N LEU A 23 -23.24 7.29 -6.17
CA LEU A 23 -22.25 6.49 -6.85
C LEU A 23 -21.89 7.07 -8.22
N ASP A 24 -20.62 6.95 -8.58
CA ASP A 24 -20.15 7.27 -9.92
C ASP A 24 -20.84 6.36 -10.95
N LYS A 25 -21.56 6.95 -11.90
CA LYS A 25 -22.34 6.22 -12.92
C LYS A 25 -21.55 5.93 -14.19
N ARG A 26 -20.31 6.41 -14.30
CA ARG A 26 -19.45 6.10 -15.44
C ARG A 26 -19.20 4.61 -15.52
N THR A 27 -19.10 4.11 -16.74
CA THR A 27 -18.60 2.78 -17.04
C THR A 27 -17.12 2.67 -16.64
N ASN A 28 -16.62 1.43 -16.52
CA ASN A 28 -15.20 1.23 -16.24
C ASN A 28 -14.35 1.87 -17.36
N ASP A 29 -14.72 1.72 -18.62
CA ASP A 29 -13.97 2.30 -19.76
C ASP A 29 -13.90 3.83 -19.72
N GLU A 30 -14.99 4.51 -19.35
CA GLU A 30 -14.99 5.97 -19.16
C GLU A 30 -14.08 6.40 -18.00
N ILE A 31 -14.07 5.65 -16.89
CA ILE A 31 -13.14 5.91 -15.78
C ILE A 31 -11.70 5.69 -16.22
N LEU A 32 -11.41 4.55 -16.87
CA LEU A 32 -10.08 4.23 -17.40
C LEU A 32 -9.60 5.28 -18.41
N GLN A 33 -10.49 5.80 -19.26
CA GLN A 33 -10.18 6.87 -20.20
C GLN A 33 -9.84 8.17 -19.47
N SER A 34 -10.59 8.52 -18.41
CA SER A 34 -10.33 9.71 -17.61
C SER A 34 -8.99 9.63 -16.85
N LEU A 35 -8.64 8.44 -16.32
CA LEU A 35 -7.38 8.21 -15.61
C LEU A 35 -6.15 8.33 -16.54
N ALA A 36 -6.32 8.12 -17.84
CA ALA A 36 -5.25 8.26 -18.83
C ALA A 36 -5.02 9.72 -19.29
N GLN A 37 -5.85 10.67 -18.84
CA GLN A 37 -5.69 12.08 -19.15
C GLN A 37 -4.91 12.80 -18.05
N HIS A 38 -4.13 13.82 -18.45
CA HIS A 38 -3.50 14.70 -17.49
C HIS A 38 -4.56 15.50 -16.72
N ALA A 39 -4.39 15.57 -15.39
CA ALA A 39 -5.16 16.46 -14.53
C ALA A 39 -4.19 17.37 -13.75
N PRO A 40 -4.42 18.69 -13.67
CA PRO A 40 -3.58 19.56 -12.85
C PRO A 40 -3.72 19.23 -11.36
N VAL A 41 -2.66 19.46 -10.57
CA VAL A 41 -2.70 19.33 -9.11
C VAL A 41 -3.24 20.62 -8.51
N THR A 42 -4.45 20.58 -7.96
CA THR A 42 -5.16 21.78 -7.45
C THR A 42 -5.46 21.73 -5.94
N SER A 43 -5.20 20.59 -5.29
CA SER A 43 -5.38 20.40 -3.85
C SER A 43 -4.42 19.31 -3.35
N GLU A 44 -4.35 19.09 -2.04
CA GLU A 44 -3.57 17.99 -1.44
C GLU A 44 -4.34 16.64 -1.44
N LYS A 45 -5.64 16.61 -1.77
CA LYS A 45 -6.41 15.36 -1.88
C LYS A 45 -6.09 14.62 -3.19
N ASN A 46 -4.88 14.07 -3.25
CA ASN A 46 -4.43 13.21 -4.35
C ASN A 46 -4.16 11.81 -3.81
N LEU A 47 -4.64 10.79 -4.52
CA LEU A 47 -4.23 9.41 -4.30
C LEU A 47 -3.29 9.02 -5.44
N TRP A 48 -2.01 8.97 -5.11
CA TRP A 48 -0.91 8.68 -6.01
C TRP A 48 -0.63 7.19 -6.10
N ALA A 49 -0.28 6.73 -7.29
CA ALA A 49 0.18 5.39 -7.57
C ALA A 49 1.12 5.42 -8.78
N PHE A 50 1.80 4.31 -9.05
CA PHE A 50 2.74 4.21 -10.15
C PHE A 50 2.68 2.85 -10.84
N TRP A 51 2.84 2.86 -12.17
CA TRP A 51 3.15 1.69 -12.97
C TRP A 51 4.11 2.10 -14.08
N ASP A 52 5.31 1.52 -14.08
CA ASP A 52 6.45 1.95 -14.91
C ASP A 52 6.14 2.03 -16.41
N SER A 53 5.39 1.05 -16.90
CA SER A 53 5.01 0.90 -18.31
C SER A 53 3.72 1.63 -18.67
N GLY A 54 3.07 2.34 -17.75
CA GLY A 54 1.84 3.08 -18.01
C GLY A 54 0.56 2.37 -17.56
N PHE A 55 -0.45 3.16 -17.20
CA PHE A 55 -1.72 2.69 -16.64
C PHE A 55 -2.38 1.55 -17.42
N ARG A 56 -2.41 1.63 -18.75
CA ARG A 56 -3.07 0.62 -19.62
C ARG A 56 -2.31 -0.71 -19.70
N ASN A 57 -1.05 -0.73 -19.31
CA ASN A 57 -0.19 -1.92 -19.30
C ASN A 57 -0.18 -2.61 -17.92
N MET A 58 -0.95 -2.11 -16.94
CA MET A 58 -1.18 -2.82 -15.70
C MET A 58 -1.98 -4.10 -15.92
N PRO A 59 -1.77 -5.15 -15.09
CA PRO A 59 -2.70 -6.27 -15.00
C PRO A 59 -4.14 -5.79 -14.85
N ALA A 60 -5.08 -6.47 -15.50
CA ALA A 60 -6.48 -6.03 -15.53
C ALA A 60 -7.10 -5.93 -14.13
N TRP A 61 -6.68 -6.79 -13.19
CA TRP A 61 -7.12 -6.75 -11.80
C TRP A 61 -6.63 -5.50 -11.05
N CYS A 62 -5.42 -5.01 -11.34
CA CYS A 62 -4.91 -3.73 -10.83
C CYS A 62 -5.68 -2.55 -11.43
N GLN A 63 -6.00 -2.59 -12.73
CA GLN A 63 -6.84 -1.55 -13.36
C GLN A 63 -8.22 -1.47 -12.69
N ARG A 64 -8.83 -2.63 -12.38
CA ARG A 64 -10.09 -2.70 -11.62
C ARG A 64 -9.96 -2.11 -10.21
N ASN A 65 -8.87 -2.39 -9.50
CA ASN A 65 -8.60 -1.75 -8.20
C ASN A 65 -8.67 -0.23 -8.30
N VAL A 66 -7.94 0.37 -9.25
CA VAL A 66 -7.89 1.83 -9.42
C VAL A 66 -9.25 2.40 -9.84
N VAL A 67 -10.01 1.69 -10.67
CA VAL A 67 -11.38 2.08 -11.00
C VAL A 67 -12.26 2.13 -9.74
N ASP A 68 -12.16 1.12 -8.88
CA ASP A 68 -12.89 1.11 -7.61
C ASP A 68 -12.47 2.28 -6.71
N TRP A 69 -11.17 2.64 -6.69
CA TRP A 69 -10.70 3.81 -5.95
C TRP A 69 -11.36 5.11 -6.42
N VAL A 70 -11.55 5.27 -7.74
CA VAL A 70 -12.28 6.43 -8.29
C VAL A 70 -13.72 6.43 -7.79
N ARG A 71 -14.41 5.29 -7.82
CA ARG A 71 -15.80 5.19 -7.33
C ARG A 71 -15.92 5.53 -5.85
N ILE A 72 -14.94 5.14 -5.05
CA ILE A 72 -14.93 5.33 -3.60
C ILE A 72 -14.53 6.78 -3.22
N CYS A 73 -13.49 7.33 -3.85
CA CYS A 73 -12.86 8.56 -3.36
C CYS A 73 -13.15 9.82 -4.20
N ALA A 74 -13.46 9.70 -5.50
CA ALA A 74 -13.76 10.88 -6.32
C ALA A 74 -14.99 11.67 -5.84
N PRO A 75 -16.09 11.03 -5.33
CA PRO A 75 -17.19 11.77 -4.72
C PRO A 75 -16.78 12.64 -3.52
N LEU A 76 -15.68 12.28 -2.86
CA LEU A 76 -15.09 13.02 -1.73
C LEU A 76 -13.98 14.00 -2.17
N ARG A 77 -13.94 14.29 -3.48
CA ARG A 77 -13.02 15.23 -4.15
C ARG A 77 -11.55 14.80 -4.16
N TRP A 78 -11.27 13.51 -4.03
CA TRP A 78 -9.94 12.97 -4.29
C TRP A 78 -9.67 12.86 -5.79
N THR A 79 -8.47 13.24 -6.20
CA THR A 79 -7.97 12.97 -7.56
C THR A 79 -7.09 11.72 -7.54
N ILE A 80 -7.48 10.69 -8.28
CA ILE A 80 -6.72 9.45 -8.42
C ILE A 80 -5.72 9.60 -9.57
N ARG A 81 -4.45 9.26 -9.33
CA ARG A 81 -3.35 9.48 -10.28
C ARG A 81 -2.45 8.27 -10.33
N VAL A 82 -2.36 7.63 -11.50
CA VAL A 82 -1.41 6.56 -11.76
C VAL A 82 -0.35 7.11 -12.70
N LEU A 83 0.83 7.39 -12.15
CA LEU A 83 1.97 7.91 -12.88
C LEU A 83 2.76 6.77 -13.56
N ASP A 84 3.61 7.13 -14.50
CA ASP A 84 4.45 6.19 -15.24
C ASP A 84 5.80 6.80 -15.64
N ASN A 85 6.69 5.97 -16.21
CA ASN A 85 7.99 6.42 -16.72
C ASN A 85 8.01 6.45 -18.26
N VAL A 86 6.88 6.76 -18.90
CA VAL A 86 6.71 6.84 -20.35
C VAL A 86 6.67 8.32 -20.77
N PRO A 87 7.72 8.88 -21.42
CA PRO A 87 7.81 10.33 -21.66
C PRO A 87 6.68 10.95 -22.48
N SER A 88 6.04 10.17 -23.35
CA SER A 88 4.88 10.64 -24.14
C SER A 88 3.55 10.56 -23.37
N SER A 89 3.55 9.97 -22.18
CA SER A 89 2.35 9.83 -21.36
C SER A 89 1.95 11.17 -20.74
N PRO A 90 0.65 11.51 -20.73
CA PRO A 90 0.14 12.64 -19.93
C PRO A 90 0.45 12.49 -18.43
N ASN A 91 0.61 11.24 -17.97
CA ASN A 91 0.92 10.88 -16.59
C ASN A 91 2.41 10.56 -16.35
N TYR A 92 3.28 11.01 -17.25
CA TYR A 92 4.72 10.88 -17.06
C TYR A 92 5.14 11.50 -15.72
N ALA A 93 5.87 10.76 -14.90
CA ALA A 93 6.18 11.15 -13.52
C ALA A 93 6.88 12.51 -13.41
N LEU A 94 7.76 12.84 -14.36
CA LEU A 94 8.48 14.13 -14.37
C LEU A 94 7.60 15.32 -14.76
N ASN A 95 6.33 15.11 -15.12
CA ASN A 95 5.35 16.21 -15.23
C ASN A 95 4.84 16.65 -13.85
N PHE A 96 5.05 15.84 -12.81
CA PHE A 96 4.54 16.07 -11.46
C PHE A 96 5.65 16.25 -10.42
N VAL A 97 6.83 15.68 -10.65
CA VAL A 97 7.96 15.73 -9.71
C VAL A 97 9.20 16.30 -10.38
N SER A 98 9.89 17.19 -9.67
CA SER A 98 11.16 17.76 -10.13
C SER A 98 12.25 16.69 -10.30
N ARG A 99 13.07 16.80 -11.35
CA ARG A 99 14.14 15.83 -11.66
C ARG A 99 15.16 15.71 -10.54
N GLU A 100 15.40 16.81 -9.83
CA GLU A 100 16.37 16.95 -8.74
C GLU A 100 15.95 16.18 -7.48
N LEU A 101 14.69 15.76 -7.39
CA LEU A 101 14.20 14.92 -6.30
C LEU A 101 14.38 13.43 -6.60
N LEU A 102 14.82 13.02 -7.78
CA LEU A 102 14.85 11.62 -8.18
C LEU A 102 16.27 11.19 -8.56
N PRO A 103 16.67 9.93 -8.32
CA PRO A 103 17.98 9.45 -8.75
C PRO A 103 18.14 9.52 -10.28
N ASP A 104 19.37 9.77 -10.74
CA ASP A 104 19.69 9.81 -12.18
C ASP A 104 19.26 8.52 -12.89
N ALA A 105 19.35 7.37 -12.22
CA ALA A 105 18.92 6.10 -12.78
C ALA A 105 17.44 6.09 -13.20
N PHE A 106 16.56 6.73 -12.41
CA PHE A 106 15.14 6.88 -12.77
C PHE A 106 14.96 7.90 -13.88
N VAL A 107 15.55 9.09 -13.71
CA VAL A 107 15.39 10.25 -14.60
C VAL A 107 15.88 9.95 -16.02
N GLU A 108 17.02 9.26 -16.11
CA GLU A 108 17.65 8.87 -17.37
C GLU A 108 17.15 7.51 -17.89
N ARG A 109 16.20 6.87 -17.19
CA ARG A 109 15.64 5.54 -17.52
C ARG A 109 16.72 4.47 -17.69
N LYS A 110 17.70 4.48 -16.78
CA LYS A 110 18.83 3.53 -16.72
C LYS A 110 18.62 2.40 -15.71
N MET A 111 17.51 2.40 -14.97
CA MET A 111 17.21 1.33 -14.03
C MET A 111 17.10 -0.03 -14.73
N ASP A 112 17.54 -1.09 -14.06
CA ASP A 112 17.53 -2.45 -14.58
C ASP A 112 17.13 -3.49 -13.52
N GLY A 113 17.03 -4.76 -13.92
CA GLY A 113 16.65 -5.88 -13.07
C GLY A 113 15.14 -6.10 -12.94
N PRO A 114 14.71 -7.08 -12.13
CA PRO A 114 13.31 -7.50 -12.04
C PRO A 114 12.42 -6.54 -11.23
N TYR A 115 13.01 -5.56 -10.53
CA TYR A 115 12.32 -4.71 -9.56
C TYR A 115 12.30 -3.22 -9.94
N VAL A 116 12.49 -2.90 -11.23
CA VAL A 116 12.44 -1.51 -11.73
C VAL A 116 11.15 -0.80 -11.32
N GLY A 117 9.99 -1.44 -11.53
CA GLY A 117 8.69 -0.88 -11.16
C GLY A 117 8.55 -0.57 -9.67
N PRO A 118 8.73 -1.55 -8.76
CA PRO A 118 8.70 -1.33 -7.32
C PRO A 118 9.66 -0.25 -6.82
N HIS A 119 10.93 -0.26 -7.23
CA HIS A 119 11.89 0.76 -6.76
C HIS A 119 11.63 2.15 -7.35
N SER A 120 11.11 2.22 -8.59
CA SER A 120 10.61 3.48 -9.18
C SER A 120 9.45 4.05 -8.37
N ALA A 121 8.51 3.20 -7.94
CA ALA A 121 7.41 3.59 -7.07
C ALA A 121 7.92 4.14 -5.73
N ASP A 122 8.95 3.52 -5.16
CA ASP A 122 9.59 3.99 -3.93
C ASP A 122 10.18 5.41 -4.10
N PHE A 123 10.89 5.71 -5.19
CA PHE A 123 11.40 7.06 -5.43
C PHE A 123 10.29 8.12 -5.51
N LEU A 124 9.17 7.78 -6.15
CA LEU A 124 8.08 8.71 -6.35
C LEU A 124 7.26 8.94 -5.08
N ARG A 125 7.15 7.94 -4.21
CA ARG A 125 6.34 8.01 -2.99
C ARG A 125 6.75 9.17 -2.09
N GLY A 126 8.03 9.27 -1.75
CA GLY A 126 8.55 10.35 -0.91
C GLY A 126 8.42 11.71 -1.59
N ALA A 127 8.78 11.79 -2.88
CA ALA A 127 8.77 13.03 -3.63
C ALA A 127 7.36 13.61 -3.81
N LEU A 128 6.39 12.79 -4.22
CA LEU A 128 5.00 13.22 -4.45
C LEU A 128 4.34 13.70 -3.16
N LEU A 129 4.54 12.97 -2.06
CA LEU A 129 3.99 13.35 -0.77
C LEU A 129 4.64 14.65 -0.26
N TYR A 130 5.94 14.82 -0.46
CA TYR A 130 6.62 16.06 -0.08
C TYR A 130 6.14 17.27 -0.90
N GLU A 131 6.05 17.16 -2.23
CA GLU A 131 5.66 18.31 -3.06
C GLU A 131 4.16 18.61 -3.01
N HIS A 132 3.31 17.58 -2.97
CA HIS A 132 1.87 17.72 -3.20
C HIS A 132 0.99 17.22 -2.06
N GLY A 133 1.54 16.46 -1.10
CA GLY A 133 0.77 15.82 -0.05
C GLY A 133 -0.20 14.76 -0.59
N GLY A 134 -1.15 14.37 0.26
CA GLY A 134 -2.17 13.38 -0.07
C GLY A 134 -1.80 12.00 0.46
N ALA A 135 -2.12 10.98 -0.32
CA ALA A 135 -1.79 9.59 -0.02
C ALA A 135 -1.12 8.94 -1.23
N TYR A 136 -0.13 8.10 -0.98
CA TYR A 136 0.40 7.18 -1.98
C TYR A 136 -0.11 5.78 -1.66
N MET A 137 -0.57 5.03 -2.65
CA MET A 137 -0.98 3.64 -2.50
C MET A 137 -0.59 2.80 -3.72
N ASP A 138 -0.04 1.61 -3.48
CA ASP A 138 0.27 0.68 -4.56
C ASP A 138 -1.00 0.21 -5.28
N VAL A 139 -0.93 0.05 -6.61
CA VAL A 139 -2.05 -0.40 -7.46
C VAL A 139 -2.56 -1.81 -7.13
N GLY A 140 -1.77 -2.60 -6.40
CA GLY A 140 -2.17 -3.89 -5.86
C GLY A 140 -3.09 -3.83 -4.64
N CYS A 141 -3.53 -2.64 -4.19
CA CYS A 141 -4.45 -2.52 -3.07
C CYS A 141 -5.92 -2.49 -3.52
N ILE A 142 -6.74 -3.39 -3.00
CA ILE A 142 -8.21 -3.31 -3.13
C ILE A 142 -8.72 -2.37 -2.04
N LEU A 143 -9.20 -1.17 -2.40
CA LEU A 143 -9.69 -0.20 -1.43
C LEU A 143 -11.09 -0.56 -0.95
N ILE A 144 -11.32 -0.52 0.37
CA ILE A 144 -12.60 -0.90 0.99
C ILE A 144 -13.22 0.29 1.74
N ARG A 145 -12.40 1.13 2.37
CA ARG A 145 -12.80 2.32 3.12
C ARG A 145 -12.30 3.57 2.39
N ASP A 146 -13.05 4.67 2.47
CA ASP A 146 -12.63 5.91 1.83
C ASP A 146 -11.43 6.60 2.52
N MET A 147 -10.61 7.32 1.75
CA MET A 147 -9.37 7.96 2.23
C MET A 147 -9.58 8.98 3.35
N ASP A 148 -10.72 9.67 3.36
CA ASP A 148 -11.09 10.62 4.42
C ASP A 148 -11.11 9.92 5.78
N ARG A 149 -11.81 8.79 5.84
CA ARG A 149 -11.96 7.98 7.05
C ARG A 149 -10.81 7.02 7.34
N ILE A 150 -9.84 6.88 6.43
CA ILE A 150 -8.60 6.12 6.68
C ILE A 150 -7.55 7.03 7.31
N CYS A 151 -7.39 8.25 6.79
CA CYS A 151 -6.25 9.09 7.16
C CYS A 151 -6.52 10.60 7.11
N TRP A 152 -7.31 11.08 6.16
CA TRP A 152 -7.26 12.50 5.83
C TRP A 152 -8.01 13.39 6.81
N ASP A 153 -9.14 12.92 7.34
CA ASP A 153 -9.86 13.65 8.39
C ASP A 153 -8.98 13.81 9.63
N GLU A 154 -8.21 12.78 9.97
CA GLU A 154 -7.27 12.78 11.10
C GLU A 154 -6.08 13.72 10.85
N ILE A 155 -5.44 13.65 9.68
CA ILE A 155 -4.32 14.54 9.29
C ILE A 155 -4.77 16.02 9.26
N MET A 156 -6.00 16.28 8.83
CA MET A 156 -6.54 17.64 8.69
C MET A 156 -7.17 18.19 9.98
N ASN A 157 -7.37 17.33 10.99
CA ASN A 157 -7.92 17.74 12.28
C ASN A 157 -6.92 18.67 13.01
N PRO A 158 -7.26 19.95 13.27
CA PRO A 158 -6.36 20.88 13.94
C PRO A 158 -6.06 20.49 15.40
N GLU A 159 -6.94 19.69 16.02
CA GLU A 159 -6.76 19.18 17.38
C GLU A 159 -5.89 17.91 17.41
N SER A 160 -5.62 17.31 16.24
CA SER A 160 -4.77 16.13 16.14
C SER A 160 -3.30 16.51 15.93
N SER A 161 -2.42 15.82 16.65
CA SER A 161 -0.99 15.87 16.40
C SER A 161 -0.58 15.07 15.17
N THR A 162 -1.45 14.19 14.63
CA THR A 162 -1.15 13.36 13.46
C THR A 162 -0.84 14.22 12.24
N LYS A 163 0.26 13.90 11.56
CA LYS A 163 0.72 14.52 10.31
C LYS A 163 1.01 13.49 9.22
N ILE A 164 1.33 12.25 9.62
CA ILE A 164 1.55 11.12 8.72
C ILE A 164 0.72 9.93 9.18
N VAL A 165 0.21 9.14 8.24
CA VAL A 165 -0.43 7.85 8.49
C VAL A 165 0.27 6.77 7.68
N VAL A 166 0.66 5.68 8.34
CA VAL A 166 1.32 4.51 7.74
C VAL A 166 0.79 3.21 8.33
N PRO A 167 0.78 2.09 7.60
CA PRO A 167 0.59 0.77 8.19
C PRO A 167 1.85 0.33 8.94
N LEU A 168 1.67 -0.17 10.16
CA LEU A 168 2.75 -0.75 10.95
C LEU A 168 2.65 -2.28 10.96
N ILE A 169 3.74 -2.93 10.58
CA ILE A 169 3.89 -4.38 10.60
C ILE A 169 4.23 -4.82 12.04
N TYR A 170 5.40 -4.40 12.52
CA TYR A 170 5.88 -4.58 13.89
C TYR A 170 7.05 -3.61 14.16
N GLY A 171 7.40 -3.37 15.43
CA GLY A 171 8.55 -2.54 15.80
C GLY A 171 8.49 -1.14 15.16
N GLN A 172 9.46 -0.83 14.30
CA GLN A 172 9.49 0.37 13.45
C GLN A 172 9.31 0.06 11.95
N ASN A 173 9.04 -1.20 11.62
CA ASN A 173 8.87 -1.68 10.25
C ASN A 173 7.47 -1.35 9.74
N ILE A 174 7.39 -0.36 8.86
CA ILE A 174 6.15 0.02 8.19
C ILE A 174 5.93 -0.79 6.90
N ALA A 175 4.68 -0.89 6.47
CA ALA A 175 4.37 -1.38 5.14
C ALA A 175 4.24 -0.18 4.18
N ASN A 176 5.29 0.08 3.42
CA ASN A 176 5.41 1.30 2.60
C ASN A 176 4.46 1.35 1.39
N TYR A 177 3.65 0.31 1.13
CA TYR A 177 2.65 0.34 0.06
C TYR A 177 1.57 1.41 0.27
N PHE A 178 1.45 1.98 1.48
CA PHE A 178 0.55 3.09 1.79
C PHE A 178 1.25 4.09 2.71
N VAL A 179 1.25 5.37 2.33
CA VAL A 179 1.70 6.48 3.18
C VAL A 179 0.86 7.70 2.86
N ALA A 180 0.31 8.37 3.88
CA ALA A 180 -0.41 9.63 3.72
C ALA A 180 0.23 10.73 4.55
N ALA A 181 0.38 11.92 3.98
CA ALA A 181 1.03 13.05 4.64
C ALA A 181 0.57 14.40 4.06
N ARG A 182 0.80 15.47 4.82
CA ARG A 182 0.70 16.85 4.31
C ARG A 182 1.87 17.17 3.39
N LYS A 183 1.63 18.05 2.42
CA LYS A 183 2.73 18.61 1.61
C LYS A 183 3.74 19.33 2.51
N GLY A 184 5.02 19.23 2.15
CA GLY A 184 6.12 19.86 2.87
C GLY A 184 6.48 19.20 4.21
N ASP A 185 5.95 18.00 4.51
CA ASP A 185 6.21 17.34 5.78
C ASP A 185 7.73 17.10 5.99
N PRO A 186 8.28 17.50 7.16
CA PRO A 186 9.72 17.44 7.42
C PRO A 186 10.26 16.01 7.57
N PHE A 187 9.45 15.07 8.05
CA PHE A 187 9.87 13.68 8.18
C PHE A 187 9.87 13.00 6.80
N ILE A 188 8.84 13.22 5.98
CA ILE A 188 8.77 12.72 4.60
C ILE A 188 9.96 13.23 3.77
N LYS A 189 10.33 14.51 3.91
CA LYS A 189 11.51 15.07 3.22
C LYS A 189 12.79 14.31 3.57
N ARG A 190 13.04 14.04 4.85
CA ARG A 190 14.23 13.33 5.30
C ARG A 190 14.22 11.88 4.85
N TRP A 191 13.05 11.24 4.87
CA TRP A 191 12.89 9.87 4.42
C TRP A 191 13.21 9.73 2.94
N HIS A 192 12.66 10.64 2.13
CA HIS A 192 12.94 10.72 0.71
C HIS A 192 14.42 11.00 0.42
N ASN A 193 14.99 12.02 1.04
CA ASN A 193 16.40 12.38 0.85
C ASN A 193 17.36 11.25 1.23
N LEU A 194 17.09 10.55 2.34
CA LEU A 194 17.91 9.41 2.75
C LEU A 194 17.82 8.29 1.71
N PHE A 195 16.61 7.96 1.25
CA PHE A 195 16.42 6.90 0.27
C PHE A 195 17.08 7.20 -1.08
N THR A 196 16.94 8.42 -1.60
CA THR A 196 17.60 8.80 -2.85
C THR A 196 19.11 8.86 -2.72
N HIS A 197 19.63 9.29 -1.56
CA HIS A 197 21.07 9.32 -1.30
C HIS A 197 21.70 7.91 -1.32
N ILE A 198 21.08 6.91 -0.67
CA ILE A 198 21.63 5.55 -0.68
C ILE A 198 21.56 4.87 -2.06
N TRP A 199 20.81 5.45 -3.00
CA TRP A 199 20.70 4.99 -4.39
C TRP A 199 21.64 5.72 -5.36
N GLU A 200 22.44 6.69 -4.89
CA GLU A 200 23.42 7.38 -5.74
C GLU A 200 24.39 6.38 -6.40
N GLY A 201 24.46 6.41 -7.73
CA GLY A 201 25.31 5.51 -8.52
C GLY A 201 24.73 4.10 -8.77
N HIS A 202 23.54 3.78 -8.25
CA HIS A 202 22.89 2.49 -8.48
C HIS A 202 21.89 2.52 -9.64
N THR A 203 21.84 1.46 -10.45
CA THR A 203 20.77 1.21 -11.45
C THR A 203 19.76 0.16 -10.99
N ASN A 204 20.09 -0.60 -9.95
CA ASN A 204 19.24 -1.59 -9.32
C ASN A 204 19.58 -1.68 -7.81
N HIS A 205 18.79 -2.44 -7.07
CA HIS A 205 18.92 -2.59 -5.62
C HIS A 205 20.23 -3.22 -5.12
N HIS A 206 21.02 -3.88 -5.98
CA HIS A 206 22.23 -4.56 -5.52
C HIS A 206 23.25 -3.58 -4.95
N GLY A 207 23.78 -3.92 -3.77
CA GLY A 207 24.80 -3.14 -3.07
C GLY A 207 24.24 -1.97 -2.25
N VAL A 208 22.93 -1.67 -2.34
CA VAL A 208 22.31 -0.58 -1.56
C VAL A 208 22.50 -0.82 -0.05
N LEU A 209 22.45 -2.07 0.39
CA LEU A 209 22.64 -2.43 1.81
C LEU A 209 24.09 -2.30 2.28
N ASP A 210 25.05 -2.15 1.36
CA ASP A 210 26.46 -1.94 1.71
C ASP A 210 26.69 -0.48 2.19
N ASN A 211 25.72 0.41 1.97
CA ASN A 211 25.76 1.78 2.47
C ASN A 211 25.71 1.80 4.03
N PRO A 212 26.66 2.47 4.71
CA PRO A 212 26.71 2.52 6.18
C PRO A 212 25.44 3.03 6.86
N LEU A 213 24.61 3.83 6.18
CA LEU A 213 23.37 4.37 6.72
C LEU A 213 22.28 3.29 6.88
N VAL A 214 22.34 2.20 6.12
CA VAL A 214 21.33 1.12 6.15
C VAL A 214 21.94 -0.27 6.40
N SER A 215 23.25 -0.38 6.53
CA SER A 215 23.96 -1.66 6.72
C SER A 215 23.59 -2.41 8.00
N PHE A 216 22.97 -1.73 8.98
CA PHE A 216 22.39 -2.40 10.15
C PHE A 216 21.34 -3.45 9.76
N GLY A 217 20.68 -3.29 8.60
CA GLY A 217 19.72 -4.25 8.07
C GLY A 217 20.35 -5.62 7.76
N SER A 218 21.66 -5.68 7.48
CA SER A 218 22.40 -6.91 7.15
C SER A 218 22.52 -7.92 8.30
N ASN A 219 22.40 -7.47 9.55
CA ASN A 219 22.68 -8.31 10.72
C ASN A 219 21.47 -9.15 11.18
N ASN A 220 20.60 -9.58 10.26
CA ASN A 220 19.30 -10.17 10.60
C ASN A 220 18.53 -9.33 11.64
N ALA A 221 18.61 -8.00 11.56
CA ALA A 221 17.98 -7.11 12.54
C ALA A 221 16.46 -7.34 12.66
N LEU A 222 15.82 -7.91 11.63
CA LEU A 222 14.42 -8.34 11.70
C LEU A 222 14.22 -9.59 12.59
N ASP A 223 15.17 -10.53 12.62
CA ASP A 223 15.13 -11.67 13.54
C ASP A 223 15.38 -11.21 14.98
N ASP A 224 16.32 -10.27 15.18
CA ASP A 224 16.53 -9.61 16.47
C ASP A 224 15.28 -8.84 16.94
N GLU A 225 14.38 -8.42 16.04
CA GLU A 225 13.08 -7.84 16.38
C GLU A 225 12.00 -8.91 16.68
N THR A 226 12.12 -10.15 16.21
CA THR A 226 11.17 -11.23 16.56
C THR A 226 11.19 -11.61 18.03
N GLU A 227 12.33 -11.45 18.71
CA GLU A 227 12.45 -11.60 20.16
C GLU A 227 11.80 -10.44 20.94
N VAL A 228 11.42 -9.35 20.26
CA VAL A 228 11.12 -8.03 20.84
C VAL A 228 9.68 -7.65 20.63
N ASP A 229 9.18 -7.94 19.43
CA ASP A 229 7.79 -7.77 19.07
C ASP A 229 7.23 -9.14 18.67
N PRO A 230 6.48 -9.80 19.58
CA PRO A 230 5.84 -11.07 19.29
C PRO A 230 4.96 -11.05 18.03
N ARG A 231 4.51 -9.87 17.58
CA ARG A 231 3.76 -9.70 16.32
C ARG A 231 4.57 -10.14 15.09
N ALA A 232 5.90 -10.01 15.12
CA ALA A 232 6.76 -10.41 14.01
C ALA A 232 6.58 -11.90 13.67
N SER A 233 6.39 -12.75 14.68
CA SER A 233 6.20 -14.20 14.51
C SER A 233 4.90 -14.60 13.79
N VAL A 234 3.94 -13.68 13.70
CA VAL A 234 2.67 -13.91 12.99
C VAL A 234 2.89 -13.82 11.47
N PHE A 235 3.84 -13.00 11.03
CA PHE A 235 4.18 -12.86 9.61
C PHE A 235 5.11 -14.00 9.19
N LYS A 236 4.58 -14.94 8.42
CA LYS A 236 5.32 -16.09 7.91
C LYS A 236 5.70 -15.88 6.45
N TRP A 237 6.79 -15.18 6.22
CA TRP A 237 7.33 -14.97 4.88
C TRP A 237 8.19 -16.15 4.44
N ASP A 238 7.88 -16.74 3.29
CA ASP A 238 8.54 -17.92 2.74
C ASP A 238 9.56 -17.56 1.65
N TYR A 239 10.47 -16.62 1.97
CA TYR A 239 11.45 -16.13 1.00
C TYR A 239 12.32 -17.26 0.42
N LYS A 240 12.60 -17.18 -0.90
CA LYS A 240 13.49 -18.11 -1.64
C LYS A 240 14.84 -17.50 -2.00
N VAL A 241 15.01 -16.19 -1.80
CA VAL A 241 16.24 -15.45 -2.07
C VAL A 241 16.99 -15.16 -0.78
N ASP A 242 18.27 -14.77 -0.89
CA ASP A 242 19.08 -14.39 0.26
C ASP A 242 18.48 -13.20 1.02
N TYR A 243 18.62 -13.20 2.35
CA TYR A 243 18.10 -12.15 3.21
C TYR A 243 18.60 -10.74 2.81
N LYS A 244 19.86 -10.63 2.34
CA LYS A 244 20.41 -9.37 1.79
C LYS A 244 19.56 -8.82 0.64
N ILE A 245 19.12 -9.67 -0.28
CA ILE A 245 18.28 -9.29 -1.42
C ILE A 245 16.94 -8.76 -0.92
N ILE A 246 16.34 -9.39 0.10
CA ILE A 246 15.11 -8.89 0.72
C ILE A 246 15.33 -7.50 1.30
N MET A 247 16.41 -7.29 2.06
CA MET A 247 16.71 -6.01 2.71
C MET A 247 17.02 -4.89 1.72
N GLU A 248 17.71 -5.21 0.63
CA GLU A 248 17.92 -4.29 -0.49
C GLU A 248 16.61 -3.97 -1.19
N TYR A 249 15.75 -4.98 -1.41
CA TYR A 249 14.43 -4.82 -2.01
C TYR A 249 13.54 -3.89 -1.17
N VAL A 250 13.56 -4.00 0.17
CA VAL A 250 12.77 -3.15 1.09
C VAL A 250 13.58 -1.97 1.67
N SER A 251 14.66 -1.54 1.02
CA SER A 251 15.59 -0.52 1.57
C SER A 251 14.92 0.81 1.93
N GLN A 252 13.79 1.17 1.30
CA GLN A 252 13.00 2.33 1.70
C GLN A 252 12.43 2.20 3.13
N VAL A 253 12.05 1.00 3.54
CA VAL A 253 11.62 0.69 4.92
C VAL A 253 12.81 0.80 5.89
N LEU A 254 14.01 0.38 5.49
CA LEU A 254 15.21 0.56 6.32
C LEU A 254 15.54 2.04 6.53
N CYS A 255 15.36 2.88 5.51
CA CYS A 255 15.48 4.33 5.65
C CYS A 255 14.49 4.87 6.69
N TRP A 256 13.25 4.37 6.69
CA TRP A 256 12.24 4.74 7.69
C TRP A 256 12.70 4.35 9.09
N VAL A 257 13.07 3.08 9.28
CA VAL A 257 13.58 2.55 10.56
C VAL A 257 14.74 3.40 11.06
N ARG A 258 15.72 3.73 10.21
CA ARG A 258 16.82 4.62 10.60
C ARG A 258 16.31 5.95 11.16
N LEU A 259 15.39 6.63 10.47
CA LEU A 259 14.90 7.93 10.92
C LEU A 259 14.25 7.86 12.30
N THR A 260 13.50 6.80 12.60
CA THR A 260 12.87 6.62 13.91
C THR A 260 13.89 6.51 15.07
N THR A 261 15.18 6.32 14.77
CA THR A 261 16.27 6.28 15.76
C THR A 261 16.95 7.64 15.99
N LEU A 262 16.72 8.66 15.14
CA LEU A 262 17.47 9.92 15.19
C LEU A 262 16.81 10.92 16.16
N GLU A 263 17.48 11.20 17.28
CA GLU A 263 17.12 12.27 18.24
C GLU A 263 17.40 13.67 17.71
N ASP A 264 18.37 13.77 16.80
CA ASP A 264 18.72 14.99 16.10
C ASP A 264 19.20 14.57 14.72
N ALA A 265 18.48 15.02 13.69
CA ALA A 265 18.74 14.70 12.30
C ALA A 265 19.86 15.57 11.68
N GLY A 266 20.63 16.30 12.50
CA GLY A 266 21.73 17.19 12.12
C GLY A 266 21.32 18.66 11.98
N ASP A 267 20.05 18.96 12.18
CA ASP A 267 19.46 20.29 12.07
C ASP A 267 18.52 20.63 13.24
N GLY A 268 18.64 19.89 14.35
CA GLY A 268 17.84 20.06 15.56
C GLY A 268 16.45 19.41 15.48
N PHE A 269 16.09 18.76 14.37
CA PHE A 269 14.84 18.02 14.25
C PHE A 269 14.99 16.59 14.79
N SER A 270 14.14 16.23 15.75
CA SER A 270 14.08 14.86 16.30
C SER A 270 13.11 14.01 15.47
N CYS A 271 13.63 13.16 14.58
CA CYS A 271 12.81 12.21 13.85
C CYS A 271 12.20 11.14 14.77
N ALA A 272 12.92 10.75 15.83
CA ALA A 272 12.42 9.83 16.85
C ALA A 272 11.19 10.39 17.57
N ASP A 273 11.26 11.63 18.07
CA ASP A 273 10.09 12.23 18.73
C ASP A 273 8.94 12.49 17.76
N TYR A 274 9.25 12.78 16.49
CA TYR A 274 8.24 12.97 15.46
C TYR A 274 7.46 11.67 15.19
N TRP A 275 8.18 10.55 15.05
CA TRP A 275 7.60 9.21 14.93
C TRP A 275 6.61 8.92 16.06
N GLU A 276 6.98 9.21 17.30
CA GLU A 276 6.15 8.91 18.48
C GLU A 276 4.92 9.81 18.63
N LYS A 277 4.97 11.05 18.13
CA LYS A 277 3.94 12.06 18.41
C LYS A 277 3.05 12.42 17.23
N HIS A 278 3.56 12.25 16.02
CA HIS A 278 2.96 12.82 14.81
C HIS A 278 2.65 11.77 13.74
N ILE A 279 2.97 10.49 13.97
CA ILE A 279 2.72 9.43 13.01
C ILE A 279 1.70 8.43 13.58
N MET A 280 0.54 8.36 12.95
CA MET A 280 -0.48 7.36 13.27
C MET A 280 -0.15 6.06 12.53
N CYS A 281 -0.04 4.97 13.29
CA CYS A 281 0.23 3.65 12.77
C CYS A 281 -1.07 2.84 12.66
N LEU A 282 -1.46 2.46 11.45
CA LEU A 282 -2.58 1.52 11.23
C LEU A 282 -2.12 0.11 11.62
N ASP A 283 -2.98 -0.65 12.30
CA ASP A 283 -2.71 -2.08 12.50
C ASP A 283 -2.88 -2.81 11.16
N VAL A 284 -1.76 -3.24 10.58
CA VAL A 284 -1.74 -3.85 9.26
C VAL A 284 -2.59 -5.13 9.18
N PHE A 285 -2.68 -5.90 10.27
CA PHE A 285 -3.48 -7.14 10.29
C PHE A 285 -4.97 -6.83 10.20
N GLU A 286 -5.41 -5.82 10.96
CA GLU A 286 -6.82 -5.49 11.05
C GLU A 286 -7.29 -4.68 9.84
N GLU A 287 -6.42 -3.81 9.32
CA GLU A 287 -6.76 -2.79 8.33
C GLU A 287 -6.36 -3.14 6.89
N ASN A 288 -5.34 -3.99 6.67
CA ASN A 288 -4.71 -4.13 5.34
C ASN A 288 -4.57 -5.57 4.84
N TRP A 289 -4.49 -6.54 5.73
CA TRP A 289 -4.37 -7.98 5.42
C TRP A 289 -5.56 -8.76 5.99
N GLY A 290 -6.76 -8.29 5.66
CA GLY A 290 -8.01 -8.87 6.14
C GLY A 290 -8.22 -10.31 5.66
N ALA A 291 -7.77 -10.66 4.46
CA ALA A 291 -7.82 -12.03 3.95
C ALA A 291 -6.90 -12.96 4.75
N GLU A 292 -5.63 -12.57 4.93
CA GLU A 292 -4.62 -13.33 5.65
C GLU A 292 -4.93 -13.43 7.16
N SER A 293 -5.68 -12.48 7.73
CA SER A 293 -6.21 -12.59 9.10
C SER A 293 -7.18 -13.77 9.28
N VAL A 294 -7.76 -14.28 8.19
CA VAL A 294 -8.71 -15.40 8.19
C VAL A 294 -8.06 -16.70 7.73
N VAL A 295 -7.26 -16.66 6.66
CA VAL A 295 -6.66 -17.88 6.07
C VAL A 295 -5.26 -18.18 6.61
N GLY A 296 -4.59 -17.19 7.20
CA GLY A 296 -3.19 -17.25 7.61
C GLY A 296 -2.23 -16.71 6.54
N PHE A 297 -0.96 -16.53 6.91
CA PHE A 297 0.08 -16.05 5.99
C PHE A 297 0.81 -17.19 5.26
N ASP A 298 0.77 -18.40 5.80
CA ASP A 298 1.44 -19.55 5.22
C ASP A 298 0.69 -20.03 3.97
N ARG A 299 1.36 -19.95 2.80
CA ARG A 299 0.80 -20.28 1.48
C ARG A 299 -0.51 -19.55 1.15
N SER A 300 -0.67 -18.32 1.66
CA SER A 300 -1.92 -17.58 1.60
C SER A 300 -2.42 -17.31 0.18
N GLY A 301 -1.53 -17.14 -0.80
CA GLY A 301 -1.89 -16.80 -2.18
C GLY A 301 -2.92 -17.75 -2.79
N HIS A 302 -2.65 -19.05 -2.77
CA HIS A 302 -3.57 -20.07 -3.30
C HIS A 302 -4.85 -20.17 -2.48
N GLN A 303 -4.75 -20.10 -1.15
CA GLN A 303 -5.92 -20.20 -0.27
C GLN A 303 -6.91 -19.04 -0.50
N VAL A 304 -6.39 -17.82 -0.66
CA VAL A 304 -7.21 -16.65 -0.97
C VAL A 304 -7.80 -16.75 -2.38
N LEU A 305 -7.04 -17.22 -3.36
CA LEU A 305 -7.55 -17.44 -4.72
C LEU A 305 -8.70 -18.46 -4.73
N ASP A 306 -8.51 -19.61 -4.09
CA ASP A 306 -9.51 -20.67 -4.00
C ASP A 306 -10.79 -20.15 -3.32
N ALA A 307 -10.64 -19.43 -2.21
CA ALA A 307 -11.75 -18.83 -1.50
C ALA A 307 -12.50 -17.80 -2.36
N PHE A 308 -11.79 -16.96 -3.12
CA PHE A 308 -12.43 -16.01 -4.04
C PHE A 308 -13.20 -16.68 -5.17
N ASN A 309 -12.74 -17.85 -5.65
CA ASN A 309 -13.36 -18.57 -6.75
C ASN A 309 -14.63 -19.35 -6.34
N VAL A 310 -14.92 -19.48 -5.04
CA VAL A 310 -16.14 -20.13 -4.56
C VAL A 310 -17.37 -19.36 -5.05
N LYS A 311 -18.37 -20.08 -5.56
CA LYS A 311 -19.67 -19.51 -5.93
C LYS A 311 -20.50 -19.19 -4.69
N VAL A 312 -21.11 -18.01 -4.65
CA VAL A 312 -21.95 -17.54 -3.54
C VAL A 312 -23.24 -18.38 -3.45
N ASP A 313 -23.88 -18.62 -4.59
CA ASP A 313 -25.14 -19.36 -4.70
C ASP A 313 -24.90 -20.74 -5.36
N THR A 314 -24.34 -21.70 -4.60
CA THR A 314 -24.16 -23.09 -5.06
C THR A 314 -24.69 -24.09 -4.04
N ASP A 315 -25.32 -25.17 -4.51
CA ASP A 315 -25.72 -26.31 -3.66
C ASP A 315 -24.57 -27.30 -3.42
N ASP A 316 -23.55 -27.27 -4.29
CA ASP A 316 -22.34 -28.09 -4.19
C ASP A 316 -21.27 -27.31 -3.42
N LYS A 317 -21.33 -27.39 -2.08
CA LYS A 317 -20.40 -26.72 -1.19
C LYS A 317 -19.49 -27.76 -0.57
N SER A 318 -18.16 -27.61 -0.70
CA SER A 318 -17.29 -27.96 0.41
C SER A 318 -17.69 -27.04 1.57
N PRO A 319 -18.29 -27.57 2.66
CA PRO A 319 -18.84 -26.72 3.71
C PRO A 319 -17.75 -25.87 4.38
N GLU A 320 -16.52 -26.37 4.43
CA GLU A 320 -15.38 -25.69 5.04
C GLU A 320 -14.88 -24.55 4.17
N LEU A 321 -14.61 -24.79 2.88
CA LEU A 321 -14.10 -23.76 1.98
C LEU A 321 -15.12 -22.65 1.77
N TYR A 322 -16.41 -22.97 1.66
CA TYR A 322 -17.47 -21.96 1.57
C TYR A 322 -17.49 -21.06 2.81
N LYS A 323 -17.48 -21.66 4.02
CA LYS A 323 -17.47 -20.88 5.28
C LYS A 323 -16.22 -20.02 5.40
N GLN A 324 -15.07 -20.52 4.94
CA GLN A 324 -13.84 -19.75 4.94
C GLN A 324 -13.94 -18.55 3.98
N ALA A 325 -14.42 -18.77 2.75
CA ALA A 325 -14.63 -17.71 1.75
C ALA A 325 -15.60 -16.63 2.23
N GLU A 326 -16.74 -17.06 2.79
CA GLU A 326 -17.74 -16.17 3.38
C GLU A 326 -17.15 -15.34 4.53
N LYS A 327 -16.50 -16.00 5.49
CA LYS A 327 -15.83 -15.32 6.61
C LYS A 327 -14.76 -14.34 6.12
N MET A 328 -13.97 -14.73 5.12
CA MET A 328 -12.89 -13.91 4.57
C MET A 328 -13.42 -12.62 3.93
N VAL A 329 -14.39 -12.74 3.02
CA VAL A 329 -14.95 -11.58 2.30
C VAL A 329 -15.69 -10.64 3.25
N TRP A 330 -16.53 -11.17 4.14
CA TRP A 330 -17.26 -10.30 5.07
C TRP A 330 -16.36 -9.68 6.13
N ARG A 331 -15.30 -10.36 6.59
CA ARG A 331 -14.29 -9.74 7.47
C ARG A 331 -13.58 -8.57 6.79
N MET A 332 -13.23 -8.70 5.52
CA MET A 332 -12.64 -7.60 4.74
C MET A 332 -13.62 -6.43 4.64
N LEU A 333 -14.83 -6.68 4.14
CA LEU A 333 -15.85 -5.64 3.96
C LEU A 333 -16.19 -4.91 5.27
N ALA A 334 -16.40 -5.64 6.36
CA ALA A 334 -16.84 -5.08 7.63
C ALA A 334 -15.73 -4.37 8.43
N GLY A 335 -14.46 -4.77 8.25
CA GLY A 335 -13.40 -4.34 9.17
C GLY A 335 -12.11 -3.82 8.55
N ALA A 336 -11.78 -4.12 7.29
CA ALA A 336 -10.51 -3.68 6.69
C ALA A 336 -10.64 -2.31 6.01
N SER A 337 -9.57 -1.52 5.99
CA SER A 337 -9.52 -0.28 5.20
C SER A 337 -9.22 -0.57 3.73
N PHE A 338 -8.37 -1.54 3.47
CA PHE A 338 -8.07 -2.06 2.14
C PHE A 338 -7.48 -3.47 2.26
N GLN A 339 -7.36 -4.20 1.15
CA GLN A 339 -6.63 -5.46 1.09
C GLN A 339 -5.39 -5.26 0.24
N LYS A 340 -4.20 -5.40 0.82
CA LYS A 340 -2.95 -5.42 0.05
C LYS A 340 -2.82 -6.78 -0.62
N VAL A 341 -2.79 -6.78 -1.96
CA VAL A 341 -2.44 -7.95 -2.76
C VAL A 341 -0.96 -7.86 -3.11
N ALA A 342 -0.16 -8.70 -2.44
CA ALA A 342 1.28 -8.76 -2.68
C ALA A 342 1.57 -9.39 -4.05
N HIS A 343 2.60 -8.87 -4.74
CA HIS A 343 3.20 -9.55 -5.90
C HIS A 343 4.45 -10.31 -5.44
N GLY A 344 5.46 -9.64 -4.88
CA GLY A 344 6.66 -10.32 -4.36
C GLY A 344 7.33 -11.26 -5.38
N LYS A 345 7.22 -10.93 -6.68
CA LYS A 345 7.63 -11.81 -7.77
C LYS A 345 9.11 -12.17 -7.62
N GLU A 346 9.43 -13.45 -7.78
CA GLU A 346 10.76 -14.01 -7.55
C GLU A 346 11.33 -13.90 -6.12
N LEU A 347 10.58 -13.39 -5.14
CA LEU A 347 11.06 -13.29 -3.74
C LEU A 347 10.62 -14.48 -2.88
N THR A 348 9.43 -15.03 -3.09
CA THR A 348 8.82 -16.10 -2.28
C THR A 348 8.91 -17.47 -2.97
N LYS A 349 8.85 -18.54 -2.18
CA LYS A 349 8.80 -19.93 -2.68
C LYS A 349 7.43 -20.22 -3.30
N GLU A 350 6.38 -19.92 -2.57
CA GLU A 350 5.00 -20.03 -3.04
C GLU A 350 4.57 -18.72 -3.72
N PRO A 351 3.81 -18.79 -4.82
CA PRO A 351 3.31 -17.59 -5.48
C PRO A 351 2.30 -16.88 -4.57
N THR A 352 2.49 -15.57 -4.43
CA THR A 352 1.52 -14.69 -3.79
C THR A 352 0.27 -14.54 -4.68
N LEU A 353 -0.82 -14.02 -4.12
CA LEU A 353 -2.06 -13.81 -4.86
C LEU A 353 -1.87 -12.92 -6.11
N GLY A 354 -1.05 -11.87 -6.04
CA GLY A 354 -0.79 -11.00 -7.19
C GLY A 354 -0.11 -11.75 -8.34
N VAL A 355 0.89 -12.60 -8.02
CA VAL A 355 1.54 -13.45 -9.02
C VAL A 355 0.56 -14.46 -9.61
N LEU A 356 -0.33 -15.02 -8.80
CA LEU A 356 -1.36 -15.94 -9.28
C LEU A 356 -2.36 -15.26 -10.23
N TRP A 357 -2.81 -14.04 -9.92
CA TRP A 357 -3.73 -13.29 -10.79
C TRP A 357 -3.08 -12.74 -12.06
N ASP A 358 -1.75 -12.67 -12.11
CA ASP A 358 -1.03 -12.35 -13.34
C ASP A 358 -0.97 -13.54 -14.33
N LEU A 359 -1.31 -14.76 -13.88
CA LEU A 359 -1.31 -15.95 -14.74
C LEU A 359 -2.50 -15.94 -15.71
N PRO A 360 -2.30 -16.28 -17.01
CA PRO A 360 -3.38 -16.28 -18.01
C PRO A 360 -4.59 -17.15 -17.63
N GLU A 361 -4.38 -18.30 -16.99
CA GLU A 361 -5.45 -19.19 -16.54
C GLU A 361 -6.34 -18.59 -15.44
N ASN A 362 -5.86 -17.55 -14.75
CA ASN A 362 -6.57 -16.86 -13.69
C ASN A 362 -7.12 -15.49 -14.14
N GLU A 363 -7.09 -15.19 -15.44
CA GLU A 363 -7.64 -13.94 -15.96
C GLU A 363 -9.13 -13.81 -15.59
N GLY A 364 -9.47 -12.70 -14.93
CA GLY A 364 -10.84 -12.39 -14.50
C GLY A 364 -11.30 -13.10 -13.22
N LYS A 365 -10.46 -13.92 -12.57
CA LYS A 365 -10.80 -14.59 -11.31
C LYS A 365 -10.99 -13.63 -10.13
N ASP A 366 -10.43 -12.43 -10.19
CA ASP A 366 -10.65 -11.39 -9.18
C ASP A 366 -12.04 -10.72 -9.25
N CYS A 367 -12.85 -11.05 -10.26
CA CYS A 367 -14.20 -10.49 -10.43
C CYS A 367 -15.17 -11.45 -11.16
N GLU A 368 -14.95 -12.76 -11.08
CA GLU A 368 -15.75 -13.73 -11.83
C GLU A 368 -17.22 -13.72 -11.36
N PRO A 369 -18.22 -13.64 -12.27
CA PRO A 369 -19.63 -13.58 -11.88
C PRO A 369 -20.09 -14.72 -10.97
N GLY A 370 -20.86 -14.35 -9.95
CA GLY A 370 -21.44 -15.25 -8.94
C GLY A 370 -20.45 -15.75 -7.90
N THR A 371 -19.22 -15.21 -7.83
CA THR A 371 -18.18 -15.65 -6.89
C THR A 371 -18.02 -14.71 -5.69
N PHE A 372 -17.31 -15.17 -4.67
CA PHE A 372 -16.90 -14.32 -3.54
C PHE A 372 -15.96 -13.18 -3.97
N ALA A 373 -15.21 -13.33 -5.07
CA ALA A 373 -14.45 -12.25 -5.69
C ALA A 373 -15.37 -11.12 -6.21
N GLU A 374 -16.43 -11.47 -6.95
CA GLU A 374 -17.43 -10.47 -7.40
C GLU A 374 -18.15 -9.81 -6.21
N LEU A 375 -18.51 -10.59 -5.18
CA LEU A 375 -19.10 -10.05 -3.95
C LEU A 375 -18.18 -9.03 -3.27
N LEU A 376 -16.87 -9.30 -3.15
CA LEU A 376 -15.93 -8.35 -2.58
C LEU A 376 -15.91 -7.05 -3.39
N ARG A 377 -15.77 -7.13 -4.72
CA ARG A 377 -15.77 -5.97 -5.63
C ARG A 377 -17.04 -5.14 -5.54
N TYR A 378 -18.19 -5.82 -5.49
CA TYR A 378 -19.46 -5.14 -5.28
C TYR A 378 -19.49 -4.46 -3.90
N GLY A 379 -19.11 -5.18 -2.85
CA GLY A 379 -19.16 -4.69 -1.49
C GLY A 379 -18.29 -3.45 -1.24
N THR A 380 -17.11 -3.36 -1.84
CA THR A 380 -16.21 -2.20 -1.65
C THR A 380 -16.80 -0.88 -2.15
N VAL A 381 -17.66 -0.94 -3.16
CA VAL A 381 -18.32 0.24 -3.74
C VAL A 381 -19.71 0.47 -3.16
N HIS A 382 -20.43 -0.60 -2.82
CA HIS A 382 -21.85 -0.54 -2.46
C HIS A 382 -22.12 -0.62 -0.96
N PHE A 383 -21.16 -1.04 -0.14
CA PHE A 383 -21.30 -1.10 1.31
C PHE A 383 -20.34 -0.15 1.99
N ARG A 384 -20.79 0.43 3.10
CA ARG A 384 -20.01 1.34 3.93
C ARG A 384 -19.97 0.82 5.35
N GLN A 385 -18.76 0.73 5.89
CA GLN A 385 -18.54 0.42 7.30
C GLN A 385 -19.17 1.47 8.21
N THR A 386 -19.80 1.03 9.30
CA THR A 386 -20.41 1.90 10.32
C THR A 386 -19.39 2.42 11.33
N ARG A 387 -18.29 1.68 11.57
CA ARG A 387 -17.21 2.07 12.50
C ARG A 387 -16.61 3.43 12.13
N GLU A 388 -16.41 4.31 13.10
CA GLU A 388 -15.92 5.68 12.84
C GLU A 388 -14.40 5.73 12.70
N SER A 389 -13.67 4.95 13.49
CA SER A 389 -12.21 4.92 13.51
C SER A 389 -11.61 3.69 12.82
N VAL A 390 -10.35 3.85 12.43
CA VAL A 390 -9.43 2.76 12.07
C VAL A 390 -8.82 2.15 13.34
N VAL A 391 -8.36 0.90 13.24
CA VAL A 391 -7.58 0.24 14.27
C VAL A 391 -6.14 0.69 14.14
N THR A 392 -5.59 1.23 15.22
CA THR A 392 -4.24 1.77 15.27
C THR A 392 -3.38 1.05 16.29
N LEU A 393 -2.07 1.23 16.14
CA LEU A 393 -1.05 0.84 17.10
C LEU A 393 -0.32 2.09 17.56
N GLU A 394 0.10 2.08 18.83
CA GLU A 394 0.95 3.14 19.35
C GLU A 394 2.36 3.01 18.77
N PRO A 395 2.91 4.06 18.14
CA PRO A 395 4.29 4.06 17.66
C PRO A 395 5.23 3.90 18.87
N ARG A 396 6.02 2.82 18.87
CA ARG A 396 6.95 2.56 19.97
C ARG A 396 8.28 3.27 19.75
N PRO A 397 8.92 3.78 20.83
CA PRO A 397 10.25 4.35 20.73
C PRO A 397 11.26 3.30 20.26
N ALA A 398 12.19 3.71 19.42
CA ALA A 398 13.31 2.85 19.02
C ALA A 398 14.16 2.48 20.26
N ARG A 399 14.62 1.22 20.32
CA ARG A 399 15.45 0.71 21.44
C ARG A 399 16.74 1.49 21.61
N LYS A 400 17.35 1.84 20.49
CA LYS A 400 18.55 2.65 20.43
C LYS A 400 18.22 3.92 19.68
N ARG A 401 18.46 5.04 20.35
CA ARG A 401 18.44 6.36 19.74
C ARG A 401 19.84 6.90 19.57
N VAL A 402 20.05 7.71 18.54
CA VAL A 402 21.34 8.29 18.22
C VAL A 402 21.19 9.77 17.87
N ARG A 403 22.23 10.54 18.13
CA ARG A 403 22.37 11.93 17.67
C ARG A 403 23.35 11.94 16.51
N LYS A 404 22.81 11.86 15.30
CA LYS A 404 23.56 11.81 14.04
C LYS A 404 22.74 12.46 12.94
N GLY A 405 23.42 13.18 12.06
CA GLY A 405 22.82 13.69 10.84
C GLY A 405 22.09 12.60 10.03
N VAL A 406 21.06 12.97 9.26
CA VAL A 406 20.33 12.00 8.39
C VAL A 406 21.31 11.16 7.56
N LEU A 407 22.30 11.83 6.98
CA LEU A 407 23.33 11.25 6.10
C LEU A 407 24.67 11.01 6.83
N GLU A 408 24.68 11.01 8.17
CA GLU A 408 25.88 10.71 8.98
C GLU A 408 25.87 9.23 9.42
N PRO A 409 26.82 8.39 8.95
CA PRO A 409 26.95 6.97 9.31
C PRO A 409 27.04 6.73 10.81
#